data_AF-A0A268EH04-F1
#
_entry.id   AF-A0A268EH04-F1
#
_cell.length_a   1.000
_cell.length_b   1.000
_cell.length_c   1.000
_cell.angle_alpha   90.00
_cell.angle_beta   90.00
_cell.angle_gamma   90.00
#
_symmetry.space_group_name_H-M   'P 1'
#
loop_
_entity.id
_entity.type
_entity.pdbx_description
1 polymer ?
#
loop_
_entity_poly.entity_id
_entity_poly.type
_entity_poly.pdbx_seq_one_letter_code
_entity_poly.pdbx_strand_id
1 'polypeptide(L)'
;MKISVTQHAIDAAISRFRVDRRIAEEWIRSGFRQARFVADIISEEGNPCRLFAGKHVTFILDAREDRVVTIYPSEVRALSVREKVESIINRELRKIERKESATVKRNHLSRLELNVERAACLLRAEKSRSQSVKLAMQARIAAIDEYLTQLNEDIEKIRHEKRKIAKAVAAYVV
;
A
#
# COMPACT_ATOMS: atom_id res chain seq x y z
N MET A 1 -28.72 5.51 -12.90
CA MET A 1 -28.24 6.27 -14.08
C MET A 1 -28.39 5.37 -15.30
N LYS A 2 -29.22 5.74 -16.29
CA LYS A 2 -29.34 5.00 -17.54
C LYS A 2 -28.30 5.56 -18.50
N ILE A 3 -27.27 4.79 -18.78
CA ILE A 3 -26.17 5.19 -19.67
C ILE A 3 -26.27 4.36 -20.93
N SER A 4 -26.15 5.02 -22.08
CA SER A 4 -26.11 4.35 -23.38
C SER A 4 -24.66 4.06 -23.78
N VAL A 5 -24.43 2.95 -24.46
CA VAL A 5 -23.10 2.52 -24.89
C VAL A 5 -23.08 2.52 -26.43
N THR A 6 -22.08 3.15 -27.04
CA THR A 6 -21.93 3.13 -28.50
C THR A 6 -21.47 1.76 -28.99
N GLN A 7 -21.78 1.45 -30.25
CA GLN A 7 -21.21 0.31 -30.95
C GLN A 7 -19.67 0.37 -30.98
N HIS A 8 -19.12 1.58 -31.14
CA HIS A 8 -17.68 1.82 -31.10
C HIS A 8 -17.04 1.43 -29.75
N ALA A 9 -17.68 1.76 -28.63
CA ALA A 9 -17.20 1.36 -27.30
C ALA A 9 -17.23 -0.16 -27.09
N ILE A 10 -18.23 -0.85 -27.65
CA ILE A 10 -18.33 -2.33 -27.63
C ILE A 10 -17.18 -2.94 -28.43
N ASP A 11 -16.91 -2.45 -29.64
CA ASP A 11 -15.84 -2.96 -30.49
C ASP A 11 -14.44 -2.65 -29.87
N ALA A 12 -14.29 -1.51 -29.19
CA ALA A 12 -13.11 -1.18 -28.39
C ALA A 12 -12.92 -2.14 -27.19
N ALA A 13 -13.99 -2.58 -26.53
CA ALA A 13 -13.92 -3.56 -25.45
C ALA A 13 -13.44 -4.94 -25.93
N ILE A 14 -13.93 -5.38 -27.09
CA ILE A 14 -13.54 -6.66 -27.67
C ILE A 14 -12.08 -6.62 -28.10
N SER A 15 -11.67 -5.58 -28.82
CA SER A 15 -10.31 -5.47 -29.37
C SER A 15 -9.24 -5.21 -28.31
N ARG A 16 -9.49 -4.29 -27.37
CA ARG A 16 -8.48 -3.84 -26.39
C ARG A 16 -8.49 -4.66 -25.10
N PHE A 17 -9.66 -5.12 -24.66
CA PHE A 17 -9.82 -5.83 -23.38
C PHE A 17 -10.19 -7.31 -23.55
N ARG A 18 -10.33 -7.81 -24.79
CA ARG A 18 -10.66 -9.22 -25.11
C ARG A 18 -11.94 -9.72 -24.43
N VAL A 19 -12.90 -8.82 -24.21
CA VAL A 19 -14.20 -9.15 -23.63
C VAL A 19 -15.09 -9.77 -24.71
N ASP A 20 -15.89 -10.78 -24.35
CA ASP A 20 -16.87 -11.36 -25.26
C ASP A 20 -17.94 -10.31 -25.63
N ARG A 21 -18.24 -10.20 -26.93
CA ARG A 21 -19.24 -9.28 -27.50
C ARG A 21 -20.60 -9.39 -26.80
N ARG A 22 -20.98 -10.59 -26.35
CA ARG A 22 -22.28 -10.83 -25.68
C ARG A 22 -22.39 -10.14 -24.31
N ILE A 23 -21.26 -9.97 -23.61
CA ILE A 23 -21.22 -9.38 -22.26
C ILE A 23 -20.58 -7.99 -22.25
N ALA A 24 -20.01 -7.54 -23.37
CA ALA A 24 -19.27 -6.29 -23.47
C ALA A 24 -20.07 -5.06 -23.00
N GLU A 25 -21.34 -4.97 -23.36
CA GLU A 25 -22.19 -3.85 -22.95
C GLU A 25 -22.41 -3.82 -21.42
N GLU A 26 -22.72 -4.97 -20.82
CA GLU A 26 -22.92 -5.08 -19.38
C GLU A 26 -21.60 -4.86 -18.61
N TRP A 27 -20.49 -5.34 -19.16
CA TRP A 27 -19.15 -5.13 -18.61
C TRP A 27 -18.78 -3.63 -18.60
N ILE A 28 -19.04 -2.90 -19.69
CA ILE A 28 -18.82 -1.44 -19.75
C ILE A 28 -19.71 -0.73 -18.73
N ARG A 29 -21.01 -1.06 -18.67
CA ARG A 29 -21.95 -0.43 -17.73
C ARG A 29 -21.58 -0.68 -16.28
N SER A 30 -21.17 -1.89 -15.93
CA SER A 30 -20.76 -2.24 -14.57
C SER A 30 -19.43 -1.60 -14.18
N GLY A 31 -18.46 -1.54 -15.11
CA GLY A 31 -17.21 -0.82 -14.96
C GLY A 31 -17.42 0.68 -14.75
N PHE A 32 -18.28 1.30 -15.56
CA PHE A 32 -18.58 2.72 -15.47
C PHE A 32 -19.26 3.10 -14.14
N ARG A 33 -20.17 2.27 -13.62
CA ARG A 33 -20.80 2.53 -12.29
C ARG A 33 -19.77 2.65 -11.15
N GLN A 34 -18.61 2.03 -11.31
CA GLN A 34 -17.53 2.08 -10.32
C GLN A 34 -16.47 3.13 -10.68
N ALA A 35 -16.56 3.75 -11.86
CA ALA A 35 -15.64 4.75 -12.33
C ALA A 35 -15.90 6.11 -11.65
N ARG A 36 -14.85 6.92 -11.54
CA ARG A 36 -14.91 8.28 -11.02
C ARG A 36 -14.62 9.28 -12.12
N PHE A 37 -15.31 10.40 -12.07
CA PHE A 37 -15.01 11.54 -12.94
C PHE A 37 -13.59 12.03 -12.67
N VAL A 38 -12.84 12.29 -13.74
CA VAL A 38 -11.44 12.75 -13.69
C VAL A 38 -11.34 14.19 -14.17
N ALA A 39 -11.81 14.46 -15.40
CA ALA A 39 -11.71 15.77 -16.03
C ALA A 39 -12.63 15.88 -17.26
N ASP A 40 -12.94 17.11 -17.66
CA ASP A 40 -13.46 17.38 -19.00
C ASP A 40 -12.28 17.44 -19.98
N ILE A 41 -12.40 16.72 -21.10
CA ILE A 41 -11.37 16.58 -22.12
C ILE A 41 -11.94 16.89 -23.50
N ILE A 42 -11.06 17.05 -24.48
CA ILE A 42 -11.43 17.11 -25.89
C ILE A 42 -11.02 15.77 -26.51
N SER A 43 -11.93 15.11 -27.22
CA SER A 43 -11.65 13.86 -27.93
C SER A 43 -10.67 14.08 -29.09
N GLU A 44 -10.12 13.00 -29.64
CA GLU A 44 -9.25 13.06 -30.83
C GLU A 44 -9.96 13.72 -32.04
N GLU A 45 -11.29 13.69 -32.07
CA GLU A 45 -12.13 14.31 -33.11
C GLU A 45 -12.49 15.78 -32.81
N GLY A 46 -11.97 16.36 -31.72
CA GLY A 46 -12.24 17.74 -31.34
C GLY A 46 -13.53 17.97 -30.56
N ASN A 47 -14.25 16.89 -30.19
CA ASN A 47 -15.52 17.00 -29.47
C ASN A 47 -15.31 17.08 -27.95
N PRO A 48 -16.06 17.93 -27.23
CA PRO A 48 -15.98 17.98 -25.77
C PRO A 48 -16.53 16.68 -25.18
N CYS A 49 -15.78 16.09 -24.25
CA CYS A 49 -16.08 14.80 -23.63
C CYS A 49 -15.74 14.83 -22.14
N ARG A 50 -16.36 13.93 -21.37
CA ARG A 50 -16.12 13.73 -19.94
C ARG A 50 -15.28 12.47 -19.74
N LEU A 51 -14.16 12.59 -19.03
CA LEU A 51 -13.27 11.48 -18.73
C LEU A 51 -13.63 10.86 -17.39
N PHE A 52 -13.84 9.55 -17.38
CA PHE A 52 -14.01 8.76 -16.17
C PHE A 52 -12.96 7.65 -16.11
N ALA A 53 -12.48 7.30 -14.92
CA ALA A 53 -11.52 6.22 -14.74
C ALA A 53 -11.96 5.25 -13.64
N GLY A 54 -11.77 3.96 -13.87
CA GLY A 54 -12.06 2.91 -12.90
C GLY A 54 -11.40 1.59 -13.28
N LYS A 55 -10.79 0.91 -12.30
CA LYS A 55 -10.18 -0.44 -12.46
C LYS A 55 -9.32 -0.61 -13.72
N HIS A 56 -8.38 0.30 -13.96
CA HIS A 56 -7.48 0.32 -15.12
C HIS A 56 -8.17 0.52 -16.49
N VAL A 57 -9.43 0.96 -16.48
CA VAL A 57 -10.18 1.33 -17.68
C VAL A 57 -10.52 2.81 -17.60
N THR A 58 -10.29 3.50 -18.70
CA THR A 58 -10.67 4.89 -18.89
C THR A 58 -11.87 4.93 -19.84
N PHE A 59 -12.97 5.54 -19.39
CA PHE A 59 -14.21 5.70 -20.13
C PHE A 59 -14.33 7.15 -20.61
N ILE A 60 -14.60 7.33 -21.89
CA ILE A 60 -14.90 8.65 -22.46
C ILE A 60 -16.40 8.74 -22.67
N LEU A 61 -17.03 9.71 -22.01
CA LEU A 61 -18.45 10.05 -22.18
C LEU A 61 -18.60 11.29 -23.05
N ASP A 62 -19.71 11.38 -23.76
CA ASP A 62 -20.14 12.63 -24.38
C ASP A 62 -20.38 13.72 -23.30
N ALA A 63 -20.09 14.98 -23.63
CA ALA A 63 -20.28 16.09 -22.71
C ALA A 63 -21.76 16.43 -22.45
N ARG A 64 -22.64 16.19 -23.43
CA ARG A 64 -24.06 16.54 -23.38
C ARG A 64 -24.95 15.33 -23.14
N GLU A 65 -24.57 14.19 -23.69
CA GLU A 65 -25.33 12.94 -23.55
C GLU A 65 -24.67 12.00 -22.52
N ASP A 66 -25.47 11.23 -21.79
CA ASP A 66 -24.97 10.15 -20.92
C ASP A 66 -24.68 8.90 -21.78
N ARG A 67 -23.73 9.05 -22.70
CA ARG A 67 -23.34 8.06 -23.70
C ARG A 67 -21.85 7.78 -23.65
N VAL A 68 -21.47 6.52 -23.44
CA VAL A 68 -20.07 6.08 -23.51
C VAL A 68 -19.65 6.03 -24.99
N VAL A 69 -18.71 6.89 -25.35
CA VAL A 69 -18.19 7.04 -26.71
C VAL A 69 -17.15 5.98 -27.01
N THR A 70 -16.14 5.84 -26.15
CA THR A 70 -15.08 4.84 -26.31
C THR A 70 -14.42 4.51 -24.97
N ILE A 71 -13.60 3.47 -24.96
CA ILE A 71 -12.83 3.03 -23.79
C ILE A 71 -11.36 2.78 -24.12
N TYR A 72 -10.47 3.16 -23.21
CA TYR A 72 -9.03 2.95 -23.32
C TYR A 72 -8.49 2.22 -22.09
N PRO A 73 -7.45 1.37 -22.23
CA PRO A 73 -6.68 0.92 -21.07
C PRO A 73 -6.00 2.14 -20.43
N SER A 74 -5.97 2.21 -19.11
CA SER A 74 -5.37 3.32 -18.36
C SER A 74 -3.83 3.34 -18.40
N GLU A 75 -3.22 2.75 -19.44
CA GLU A 75 -1.77 2.65 -19.63
C GLU A 75 -1.14 3.96 -20.13
N VAL A 76 -1.95 4.91 -20.61
CA VAL A 76 -1.48 6.21 -21.10
C VAL A 76 -1.13 7.12 -19.92
N ARG A 77 0.11 7.03 -19.47
CA ARG A 77 0.65 7.85 -18.36
C ARG A 77 1.39 9.05 -18.92
N ALA A 78 0.95 10.26 -18.58
CA ALA A 78 1.79 11.44 -18.73
C ALA A 78 3.05 11.27 -17.85
N LEU A 79 4.23 11.25 -18.48
CA LEU A 79 5.52 11.02 -17.81
C LEU A 79 5.72 11.96 -16.60
N SER A 80 5.31 13.21 -16.74
CA SER A 80 5.43 14.24 -15.70
C SER A 80 4.62 13.95 -14.43
N VAL A 81 3.47 13.28 -14.53
CA VAL A 81 2.67 12.86 -13.38
C VAL A 81 3.25 11.60 -12.76
N ARG A 82 3.66 10.65 -13.61
CA ARG A 82 4.26 9.39 -13.20
C ARG A 82 5.52 9.61 -12.36
N GLU A 83 6.45 10.42 -12.83
CA GLU A 83 7.71 10.71 -12.12
C GLU A 83 7.46 11.34 -10.74
N LYS A 84 6.49 12.26 -10.65
CA LYS A 84 6.11 12.87 -9.37
C LYS A 84 5.55 11.84 -8.40
N VAL A 85 4.62 11.01 -8.86
CA VAL A 85 4.02 9.94 -8.05
C VAL A 85 5.07 8.92 -7.62
N GLU A 86 5.93 8.46 -8.53
CA GLU A 86 7.05 7.57 -8.23
C GLU A 86 8.02 8.19 -7.22
N SER A 87 8.30 9.49 -7.32
CA SER A 87 9.17 10.19 -6.36
C SER A 87 8.59 10.20 -4.95
N ILE A 88 7.27 10.40 -4.81
CA ILE A 88 6.56 10.42 -3.53
C ILE A 88 6.55 9.02 -2.95
N ILE A 89 6.19 8.02 -3.77
CA ILE A 89 6.18 6.60 -3.40
C ILE A 89 7.56 6.15 -2.88
N ASN A 90 8.61 6.41 -3.66
CA ASN A 90 9.97 6.03 -3.31
C ASN A 90 10.45 6.75 -2.04
N ARG A 91 10.01 8.00 -1.84
CA ARG A 91 10.33 8.75 -0.62
C ARG A 91 9.70 8.13 0.62
N GLU A 92 8.43 7.73 0.57
CA GLU A 92 7.75 7.09 1.70
C GLU A 92 8.31 5.70 1.99
N LEU A 93 8.63 4.89 0.97
CA LEU A 93 9.32 3.61 1.16
C LEU A 93 10.69 3.79 1.83
N ARG A 94 11.50 4.73 1.35
CA ARG A 94 12.81 5.02 1.96
C ARG A 94 12.71 5.54 3.40
N LYS A 95 11.62 6.21 3.77
CA LYS A 95 11.39 6.65 5.16
C LYS A 95 11.15 5.46 6.07
N ILE A 96 10.26 4.54 5.68
CA ILE A 96 9.94 3.37 6.51
C ILE A 96 11.12 2.40 6.59
N GLU A 97 11.88 2.22 5.51
CA GLU A 97 13.11 1.41 5.52
C GLU A 97 14.17 1.97 6.46
N ARG A 98 14.42 3.28 6.42
CA ARG A 98 15.37 3.92 7.34
C ARG A 98 14.91 3.79 8.80
N LYS A 99 13.61 3.94 9.07
CA LYS A 99 13.01 3.75 10.40
C LYS A 99 13.20 2.31 10.89
N GLU A 100 12.97 1.32 10.03
CA GLU A 100 13.20 -0.10 10.32
C GLU A 100 14.68 -0.36 10.66
N SER A 101 15.61 0.02 9.77
CA SER A 101 17.04 -0.22 9.98
C SER A 101 17.56 0.46 11.24
N ALA A 102 17.15 1.70 11.51
CA ALA A 102 17.55 2.42 12.73
C ALA A 102 17.01 1.74 14.00
N THR A 103 15.76 1.27 13.98
CA THR A 103 15.14 0.60 15.12
C THR A 103 15.75 -0.77 15.36
N VAL A 104 16.00 -1.56 14.30
CA VAL A 104 16.68 -2.86 14.42
C VAL A 104 18.08 -2.67 15.02
N LYS A 105 18.86 -1.70 14.54
CA LYS A 105 20.20 -1.43 15.07
C LYS A 105 20.15 -1.00 16.55
N ARG A 106 19.25 -0.09 16.91
CA ARG A 106 19.07 0.37 18.29
C ARG A 106 18.66 -0.78 19.21
N ASN A 107 17.63 -1.53 18.83
CA ASN A 107 17.11 -2.64 19.63
C ASN A 107 18.14 -3.75 19.74
N HIS A 108 18.97 -3.98 18.72
CA HIS A 108 20.07 -4.94 18.81
C HIS A 108 21.09 -4.55 19.89
N LEU A 109 21.51 -3.28 19.93
CA LEU A 109 22.40 -2.78 20.97
C LEU A 109 21.77 -2.94 22.37
N SER A 110 20.52 -2.49 22.54
CA SER A 110 19.82 -2.61 23.82
C SER A 110 19.65 -4.07 24.24
N ARG A 111 19.39 -4.99 23.31
CA ARG A 111 19.33 -6.44 23.60
C ARG A 111 20.66 -6.96 24.13
N LEU A 112 21.79 -6.54 23.57
CA LEU A 112 23.11 -6.94 24.04
C LEU A 112 23.37 -6.43 25.47
N GLU A 113 23.08 -5.16 25.74
CA GLU A 113 23.23 -4.55 27.07
C GLU A 113 22.35 -5.27 28.11
N LEU A 114 21.09 -5.51 27.79
CA LEU A 114 20.15 -6.23 28.66
C LEU A 114 20.57 -7.68 28.92
N ASN A 115 21.13 -8.35 27.91
CA ASN A 115 21.64 -9.71 28.08
C ASN A 115 22.84 -9.75 29.04
N VAL A 116 23.71 -8.74 29.01
CA VAL A 116 24.81 -8.58 29.97
C VAL A 116 24.26 -8.36 31.37
N GLU A 117 23.27 -7.46 31.54
CA GLU A 117 22.62 -7.21 32.83
C GLU A 117 21.96 -8.49 33.36
N ARG A 118 21.22 -9.21 32.50
CA ARG A 118 20.56 -10.48 32.83
C ARG A 118 21.57 -11.52 33.31
N ALA A 119 22.69 -11.67 32.63
CA ALA A 119 23.76 -12.59 33.02
C ALA A 119 24.39 -12.21 34.37
N ALA A 120 24.58 -10.91 34.62
CA ALA A 120 25.06 -10.41 35.91
C ALA A 120 24.07 -10.69 37.05
N CYS A 121 22.76 -10.51 36.82
CA CYS A 121 21.71 -10.86 37.78
C CYS A 121 21.70 -12.36 38.10
N LEU A 122 21.83 -13.22 37.08
CA LEU A 122 21.92 -14.68 37.26
C LEU A 122 23.13 -15.07 38.11
N LEU A 123 24.31 -14.53 37.79
CA LEU A 123 25.53 -14.79 38.55
C LEU A 123 25.40 -14.35 40.02
N ARG A 124 24.78 -13.19 40.26
CA ARG A 124 24.58 -12.66 41.61
C ARG A 124 23.57 -13.48 42.41
N ALA A 125 22.50 -13.95 41.76
CA ALA A 125 21.53 -14.85 42.38
C ALA A 125 22.19 -16.16 42.82
N GLU A 126 23.06 -16.73 41.98
CA GLU A 126 23.75 -18.00 42.26
C GLU A 126 24.79 -17.86 43.39
N LYS A 127 25.56 -16.77 43.38
CA LYS A 127 26.56 -16.51 44.44
C LYS A 127 25.94 -16.20 45.80
N SER A 128 24.73 -15.64 45.83
CA SER A 128 24.10 -15.19 47.07
C SER A 128 23.46 -16.35 47.83
N ARG A 129 23.68 -16.40 49.15
CA ARG A 129 22.97 -17.32 50.04
C ARG A 129 21.63 -16.76 50.56
N SER A 130 21.42 -15.45 50.43
CA SER A 130 20.20 -14.79 50.90
C SER A 130 19.04 -14.99 49.94
N GLN A 131 17.92 -15.50 50.47
CA GLN A 131 16.69 -15.72 49.70
C GLN A 131 16.08 -14.42 49.17
N SER A 132 16.15 -13.33 49.93
CA SER A 132 15.63 -12.02 49.49
C SER A 132 16.39 -11.49 48.27
N VAL A 133 17.72 -11.67 48.24
CA VAL A 133 18.55 -11.29 47.10
C VAL A 133 18.25 -12.15 45.88
N LYS A 134 18.05 -13.47 46.06
CA LYS A 134 17.68 -14.37 44.96
C LYS A 134 16.35 -13.95 44.31
N LEU A 135 15.33 -13.69 45.14
CA LEU A 135 14.02 -13.25 44.66
C LEU A 135 14.10 -11.89 43.95
N ALA A 136 14.85 -10.94 44.49
CA ALA A 136 15.04 -9.63 43.85
C ALA A 136 15.73 -9.75 42.48
N MET A 137 16.75 -10.60 42.35
CA MET A 137 17.42 -10.84 41.06
C MET A 137 16.51 -11.57 40.06
N GLN A 138 15.71 -12.53 40.52
CA GLN A 138 14.70 -13.20 39.68
C GLN A 138 13.66 -12.22 39.15
N ALA A 139 13.15 -11.32 39.99
CA ALA A 139 12.23 -10.27 39.57
C ALA A 139 12.86 -9.34 38.52
N ARG A 140 14.14 -8.99 38.70
CA ARG A 140 14.88 -8.16 37.72
C ARG A 140 15.06 -8.89 36.38
N ILE A 141 15.39 -10.17 36.40
CA ILE A 141 15.49 -11.00 35.19
C ILE A 141 14.15 -11.05 34.45
N ALA A 142 13.04 -11.25 35.18
CA ALA A 142 11.71 -11.27 34.57
C ALA A 142 11.38 -9.93 33.89
N ALA A 143 11.68 -8.79 34.53
CA ALA A 143 11.49 -7.48 33.94
C ALA A 143 12.36 -7.26 32.68
N ILE A 144 13.60 -7.75 32.67
CA ILE A 144 14.47 -7.71 31.49
C ILE A 144 13.87 -8.57 30.36
N ASP A 145 13.40 -9.77 30.66
CA ASP A 145 12.82 -10.69 29.67
C ASP A 145 11.53 -10.11 29.05
N GLU A 146 10.71 -9.42 29.84
CA GLU A 146 9.55 -8.66 29.35
C GLU A 146 9.98 -7.53 28.41
N TYR A 147 10.99 -6.75 28.79
CA TYR A 147 11.49 -5.66 27.95
C TYR A 147 12.12 -6.15 26.64
N LEU A 148 12.85 -7.27 26.67
CA LEU A 148 13.35 -7.94 25.46
C LEU A 148 12.21 -8.37 24.53
N THR A 149 11.08 -8.80 25.09
CA THR A 149 9.88 -9.15 24.33
C THR A 149 9.29 -7.90 23.68
N GLN A 150 9.16 -6.79 24.41
CA GLN A 150 8.68 -5.52 23.87
C GLN A 150 9.54 -5.00 22.70
N LEU A 151 10.86 -5.10 22.80
CA LEU A 151 11.78 -4.71 21.73
C LEU A 151 11.57 -5.51 20.44
N ASN A 152 11.14 -6.78 20.53
CA ASN A 152 10.81 -7.59 19.35
C ASN A 152 9.46 -7.17 18.75
N GLU A 153 8.46 -6.92 19.59
CA GLU A 153 7.16 -6.44 19.14
C GLU A 153 7.26 -5.12 18.38
N ASP A 154 8.12 -4.21 18.83
CA ASP A 154 8.30 -2.91 18.18
C ASP A 154 8.89 -3.04 16.77
N ILE A 155 9.80 -4.01 16.56
CA ILE A 155 10.32 -4.34 15.23
C ILE A 155 9.20 -4.89 14.35
N GLU A 156 8.39 -5.81 14.89
CA GLU A 156 7.27 -6.39 14.13
C GLU A 156 6.21 -5.35 13.77
N LYS A 157 5.88 -4.41 14.67
CA LYS A 157 4.98 -3.28 14.36
C LYS A 157 5.47 -2.47 13.16
N ILE A 158 6.76 -2.15 13.10
CA ILE A 158 7.35 -1.42 11.97
C ILE A 158 7.33 -2.28 10.68
N ARG A 159 7.60 -3.58 10.77
CA ARG A 159 7.50 -4.51 9.63
C ARG A 159 6.06 -4.62 9.11
N HIS A 160 5.07 -4.62 9.99
CA HIS A 160 3.66 -4.55 9.62
C HIS A 160 3.31 -3.24 8.93
N GLU A 161 3.81 -2.11 9.44
CA GLU A 161 3.65 -0.79 8.81
C GLU A 161 4.28 -0.76 7.40
N LYS A 162 5.50 -1.26 7.25
CA LYS A 162 6.18 -1.41 5.95
C LYS A 162 5.37 -2.26 4.97
N ARG A 163 4.81 -3.39 5.42
CA ARG A 163 3.93 -4.22 4.59
C ARG A 163 2.69 -3.47 4.12
N LYS A 164 2.05 -2.68 4.98
CA LYS A 164 0.89 -1.86 4.60
C LYS A 164 1.26 -0.81 3.55
N ILE A 165 2.38 -0.11 3.75
CA ILE A 165 2.87 0.90 2.81
C ILE A 165 3.23 0.23 1.47
N ALA A 166 3.94 -0.88 1.47
CA ALA A 166 4.29 -1.62 0.25
C ALA A 166 3.06 -2.06 -0.55
N LYS A 167 2.01 -2.55 0.14
CA LYS A 167 0.72 -2.88 -0.50
C LYS A 167 0.03 -1.66 -1.10
N ALA A 168 0.04 -0.53 -0.39
CA ALA A 168 -0.52 0.72 -0.89
C ALA A 168 0.24 1.19 -2.14
N VAL A 169 1.57 1.12 -2.12
CA VAL A 169 2.43 1.46 -3.27
C VAL A 169 2.14 0.58 -4.47
N ALA A 170 2.00 -0.74 -4.27
CA ALA A 170 1.68 -1.67 -5.36
C ALA A 170 0.39 -1.28 -6.10
N ALA A 171 -0.60 -0.70 -5.41
CA ALA A 171 -1.83 -0.22 -6.03
C ALA A 171 -1.65 0.98 -6.97
N TYR A 172 -0.55 1.74 -6.83
CA TYR A 172 -0.27 2.92 -7.67
C TYR A 172 0.76 2.67 -8.77
N VAL A 173 1.57 1.61 -8.66
CA VAL A 173 2.62 1.30 -9.63
C VAL A 173 2.07 0.45 -10.79
N VAL A 174 1.08 -0.42 -10.54
CA VAL A 174 0.40 -1.27 -11.53
C VAL A 174 -0.52 -0.47 -12.45
#